data_AF-A0A534NHX3-F1
#
_entry.id   AF-A0A534NHX3-F1
#
_cell.length_a   1.000
_cell.length_b   1.000
_cell.length_c   1.000
_cell.angle_alpha   90.00
_cell.angle_beta   90.00
_cell.angle_gamma   90.00
#
_symmetry.space_group_name_H-M   'P 1'
#
loop_
_entity.id
_entity.type
_entity.pdbx_description
1 polymer ?
#
loop_
_entity_poly.entity_id
_entity_poly.type
_entity_poly.pdbx_seq_one_letter_code
_entity_poly.pdbx_strand_id
1 'polypeptide(L)'
;MIILVGCSAPMTTREQGGLIGAGLGAGTGAIIGSTVGHAAAGALIGGPVGLIAGALIGDQLMGQEQRQQDQQQQVQQNQAELDRLRKENERLKQQKGEW
;
A
#
# COMPACT_ATOMS: atom_id res chain seq x y z
N MET A 1 19.41 25.69 6.64
CA MET A 1 18.67 24.53 6.10
C MET A 1 17.89 23.91 7.26
N ILE A 2 16.65 24.33 7.44
CA ILE A 2 15.76 23.81 8.47
C ILE A 2 15.18 22.52 7.91
N ILE A 3 15.67 21.39 8.42
CA ILE A 3 15.02 20.10 8.23
C ILE A 3 13.81 20.14 9.15
N LEU A 4 12.63 20.47 8.60
CA LEU A 4 11.36 20.28 9.28
C LEU A 4 11.12 18.77 9.44
N VAL A 5 11.79 18.15 10.41
CA VAL A 5 11.31 16.90 11.00
C VAL A 5 10.09 17.31 11.83
N GLY A 6 8.93 16.91 11.33
CA GLY A 6 7.62 17.27 11.85
C GLY A 6 7.49 17.04 13.36
N CYS A 7 6.90 18.04 14.01
CA CYS A 7 6.29 17.88 15.32
C CYS A 7 5.04 17.01 15.15
N SER A 8 5.12 15.75 15.58
CA SER A 8 4.02 14.91 16.09
C SER A 8 2.62 15.06 15.44
N ALA A 9 2.49 14.75 14.16
CA ALA A 9 1.20 14.39 13.56
C ALA A 9 1.28 12.94 13.03
N PRO A 10 0.23 12.12 13.17
CA PRO A 10 0.19 10.80 12.54
C PRO A 10 0.24 10.99 11.02
N MET A 11 1.42 10.76 10.43
CA MET A 11 1.65 10.80 8.98
C MET A 11 0.57 9.96 8.29
N THR A 12 -0.24 10.62 7.47
CA THR A 12 -1.28 9.92 6.71
C THR A 12 -0.63 9.06 5.63
N THR A 13 -1.29 7.99 5.17
CA THR A 13 -0.77 7.09 4.11
C THR A 13 -0.39 7.86 2.83
N ARG A 14 -1.07 8.99 2.55
CA ARG A 14 -0.72 9.94 1.47
C ARG A 14 0.65 10.57 1.65
N GLU A 15 0.94 10.99 2.86
CA GLU A 15 2.16 11.71 3.21
C GLU A 15 3.36 10.76 3.22
N GLN A 16 3.16 9.54 3.74
CA GLN A 16 4.13 8.46 3.65
C GLN A 16 4.36 8.00 2.21
N GLY A 17 3.28 7.84 1.42
CA GLY A 17 3.37 7.47 0.00
C GLY A 17 4.05 8.55 -0.86
N GLY A 18 3.76 9.82 -0.59
CA GLY A 18 4.41 10.96 -1.23
C GLY A 18 5.89 11.05 -0.89
N LEU A 19 6.28 10.85 0.37
CA LEU A 19 7.67 10.87 0.80
C LEU A 19 8.48 9.70 0.22
N ILE A 20 7.91 8.49 0.22
CA ILE A 20 8.54 7.30 -0.36
C ILE A 20 8.64 7.44 -1.88
N GLY A 21 7.58 7.91 -2.55
CA GLY A 21 7.58 8.15 -3.99
C GLY A 21 8.57 9.23 -4.42
N ALA A 22 8.66 10.32 -3.65
CA ALA A 22 9.64 11.39 -3.87
C ALA A 22 11.07 10.88 -3.66
N GLY A 23 11.32 10.16 -2.56
CA GLY A 23 12.64 9.59 -2.25
C GLY A 23 13.10 8.56 -3.29
N LEU A 24 12.21 7.66 -3.70
CA LEU A 24 12.49 6.66 -4.73
C LEU A 24 12.66 7.30 -6.11
N GLY A 25 11.80 8.24 -6.50
CA GLY A 25 11.88 8.93 -7.80
C GLY A 25 13.12 9.81 -7.93
N ALA A 26 13.43 10.59 -6.89
CA ALA A 26 14.64 11.42 -6.85
C ALA A 26 15.91 10.55 -6.78
N GLY A 27 15.92 9.49 -5.97
CA GLY A 27 17.07 8.57 -5.88
C GLY A 27 17.33 7.84 -7.20
N THR A 28 16.29 7.28 -7.82
CA THR A 28 16.42 6.58 -9.10
C THR A 28 16.80 7.54 -10.23
N GLY A 29 16.19 8.73 -10.29
CA GLY A 29 16.55 9.78 -11.26
C GLY A 29 17.97 10.31 -11.07
N ALA A 30 18.46 10.41 -9.84
CA ALA A 30 19.84 10.78 -9.55
C ALA A 30 20.84 9.71 -10.01
N ILE A 31 20.53 8.42 -9.78
CA ILE A 31 21.37 7.29 -10.23
C ILE A 31 21.47 7.29 -11.76
N ILE A 32 20.35 7.37 -12.47
CA ILE A 32 20.33 7.38 -13.95
C ILE A 32 20.97 8.68 -14.48
N GLY A 33 20.68 9.83 -13.87
CA GLY A 33 21.34 11.09 -14.23
C GLY A 33 22.86 11.04 -14.03
N SER A 34 23.33 10.30 -13.02
CA SER A 34 24.77 10.17 -12.73
C SER A 34 25.53 9.42 -13.82
N THR A 35 24.88 8.50 -14.56
CA THR A 35 25.53 7.76 -15.65
C THR A 35 25.81 8.62 -16.88
N VAL A 36 25.08 9.73 -17.05
CA VAL A 36 25.28 10.74 -18.10
C VAL A 36 25.98 12.00 -17.57
N GLY A 37 26.58 11.93 -16.38
CA GLY A 37 27.33 13.02 -15.75
C GLY A 37 26.48 14.13 -15.15
N HIS A 38 25.16 13.97 -15.08
CA HIS A 38 24.20 14.99 -14.66
C HIS A 38 23.23 14.44 -13.60
N ALA A 39 23.77 13.94 -12.49
CA ALA A 39 22.98 13.42 -11.36
C ALA A 39 21.97 14.45 -10.82
N ALA A 40 22.40 15.71 -10.69
CA ALA A 40 21.53 16.79 -10.21
C ALA A 40 20.39 17.10 -11.20
N ALA A 41 20.67 17.08 -12.51
CA ALA A 41 19.63 17.29 -13.52
C ALA A 41 18.66 16.09 -13.59
N GLY A 42 19.17 14.86 -13.48
CA GLY A 42 18.34 13.65 -13.43
C GLY A 42 17.45 13.59 -12.20
N ALA A 43 17.91 14.07 -11.05
CA ALA A 43 17.10 14.24 -9.84
C ALA A 43 16.06 15.36 -9.98
N LEU A 44 16.42 16.49 -10.59
CA LEU A 44 15.51 17.62 -10.83
C LEU A 44 14.40 17.32 -11.84
N ILE A 45 14.64 16.43 -12.80
CA ILE A 45 13.63 15.99 -13.76
C ILE A 45 12.85 14.79 -13.21
N GLY A 46 13.56 13.80 -12.65
CA GLY A 46 12.97 12.58 -12.10
C GLY A 46 12.14 12.80 -10.83
N GLY A 47 12.48 13.81 -10.02
CA GLY A 47 11.74 14.18 -8.82
C GLY A 47 10.31 14.64 -9.11
N PRO A 48 10.09 15.71 -9.91
CA PRO A 48 8.76 16.17 -10.28
C PRO A 48 7.96 15.10 -11.05
N VAL A 49 8.60 14.39 -11.99
CA VAL A 49 7.94 13.33 -12.76
C VAL A 49 7.52 12.17 -11.86
N GLY A 50 8.39 11.73 -10.94
CA GLY A 50 8.08 10.69 -9.97
C GLY A 50 6.99 11.10 -8.97
N LEU A 51 6.98 12.37 -8.55
CA LEU A 51 5.92 12.92 -7.71
C LEU A 51 4.56 12.95 -8.42
N ILE A 52 4.51 13.42 -9.66
CA ILE A 52 3.26 13.46 -10.44
C ILE A 52 2.76 12.03 -10.72
N ALA A 53 3.65 11.14 -11.17
CA ALA A 53 3.29 9.76 -11.45
C ALA A 53 2.84 9.02 -10.18
N GLY A 54 3.56 9.20 -9.06
CA GLY A 54 3.21 8.63 -7.77
C GLY A 54 1.89 9.16 -7.21
N ALA A 55 1.60 10.46 -7.39
CA ALA A 55 0.32 11.04 -6.97
C ALA A 55 -0.86 10.47 -7.78
N LEU A 56 -0.71 10.32 -9.10
CA LEU A 56 -1.74 9.75 -9.98
C LEU A 56 -2.02 8.27 -9.66
N ILE A 57 -0.96 7.48 -9.44
CA ILE A 57 -1.07 6.05 -9.13
C ILE A 57 -1.58 5.85 -7.68
N GLY A 58 -1.09 6.67 -6.74
CA GLY A 58 -1.48 6.62 -5.35
C GLY A 58 -2.98 6.88 -5.14
N ASP A 59 -3.57 7.79 -5.90
CA ASP A 59 -4.99 8.12 -5.74
C ASP A 59 -5.92 6.94 -6.08
N GLN A 60 -5.53 6.11 -7.04
CA GLN A 60 -6.23 4.86 -7.36
C GLN A 60 -6.06 3.80 -6.26
N LEU A 61 -4.84 3.65 -5.74
CA LEU A 61 -4.53 2.67 -4.71
C LEU A 61 -5.28 2.98 -3.40
N MET A 62 -5.36 4.25 -3.01
CA MET A 62 -6.08 4.65 -1.78
C MET A 62 -7.58 4.39 -1.86
N GLY A 63 -8.21 4.62 -3.02
CA GLY A 63 -9.61 4.27 -3.23
C GLY A 63 -9.85 2.75 -3.16
N GLN A 64 -8.86 1.96 -3.54
CA GLN A 64 -8.91 0.50 -3.46
C GLN A 64 -8.60 -0.02 -2.05
N GLU A 65 -7.67 0.58 -1.32
CA GLU A 65 -7.34 0.22 0.06
C GLU A 65 -8.51 0.49 1.01
N GLN A 66 -9.21 1.61 0.84
CA GLN A 66 -10.42 1.90 1.62
C GLN A 66 -11.50 0.82 1.38
N ARG A 67 -11.72 0.47 0.11
CA ARG A 67 -12.66 -0.61 -0.27
C ARG A 67 -12.18 -1.98 0.18
N GLN A 68 -10.88 -2.23 0.21
CA GLN A 68 -10.30 -3.47 0.71
C GLN A 68 -10.45 -3.59 2.21
N GLN A 69 -10.29 -2.52 2.99
CA GLN A 69 -10.55 -2.54 4.42
C GLN A 69 -12.02 -2.87 4.71
N ASP A 70 -12.96 -2.24 4.00
CA ASP A 70 -14.38 -2.53 4.14
C ASP A 70 -14.73 -3.96 3.67
N GLN A 71 -14.09 -4.44 2.59
CA GLN A 71 -14.23 -5.83 2.16
C GLN A 71 -13.63 -6.81 3.15
N GLN A 72 -12.49 -6.52 3.75
CA GLN A 72 -11.85 -7.40 4.73
C GLN A 72 -12.71 -7.59 5.97
N GLN A 73 -13.44 -6.54 6.40
CA GLN A 73 -14.40 -6.66 7.50
C GLN A 73 -15.57 -7.58 7.12
N GLN A 74 -16.11 -7.46 5.90
CA GLN A 74 -17.18 -8.34 5.43
C GLN A 74 -16.69 -9.79 5.24
N VAL A 75 -15.48 -9.97 4.73
CA VAL A 75 -14.85 -11.29 4.56
C VAL A 75 -14.59 -11.95 5.92
N GLN A 76 -14.12 -11.20 6.92
CA GLN A 76 -13.93 -11.74 8.27
C GLN A 76 -15.24 -12.20 8.90
N GLN A 77 -16.32 -11.45 8.74
CA GLN A 77 -17.64 -11.84 9.25
C GLN A 77 -18.14 -13.12 8.57
N ASN A 78 -18.06 -13.18 7.23
CA ASN A 78 -18.44 -14.37 6.48
C ASN A 78 -17.57 -15.59 6.81
N GLN A 79 -16.27 -15.39 7.05
CA GLN A 79 -15.36 -16.50 7.39
C GLN A 79 -15.77 -17.19 8.69
N ALA A 80 -16.21 -16.44 9.70
CA ALA A 80 -16.69 -17.02 10.96
C ALA A 80 -17.95 -17.90 10.77
N GLU A 81 -18.82 -17.53 9.83
CA GLU A 81 -20.01 -18.30 9.48
C GLU A 81 -19.65 -19.57 8.70
N LEU A 82 -18.77 -19.45 7.70
CA LEU A 82 -18.23 -20.60 6.95
C LEU A 82 -17.53 -21.61 7.87
N ASP A 83 -16.81 -21.15 8.89
CA ASP A 83 -16.14 -22.02 9.85
C ASP A 83 -17.13 -22.76 10.75
N ARG A 84 -18.25 -22.11 11.13
CA ARG A 84 -19.36 -22.79 11.83
C ARG A 84 -19.99 -23.87 10.96
N LEU A 85 -20.32 -23.53 9.71
CA LEU A 85 -20.92 -24.45 8.74
C LEU A 85 -20.01 -25.66 8.46
N ARG A 86 -18.69 -25.43 8.38
CA ARG A 86 -17.70 -26.52 8.23
C ARG A 86 -17.70 -27.45 9.44
N LYS A 87 -17.63 -26.91 10.66
CA LYS A 87 -17.66 -27.72 11.89
C LYS A 87 -18.94 -28.53 12.01
N GLU A 88 -20.07 -27.98 11.59
CA GLU A 88 -21.35 -28.69 11.58
C GLU A 88 -21.36 -29.82 10.53
N ASN A 89 -20.87 -29.57 9.32
CA ASN A 89 -20.71 -30.61 8.30
C ASN A 89 -19.76 -31.73 8.75
N GLU A 90 -18.67 -31.40 9.43
CA GLU A 90 -17.71 -32.38 9.95
C GLU A 90 -18.35 -33.27 11.01
N ARG A 91 -19.14 -32.70 11.93
CA ARG A 91 -19.89 -33.47 12.94
C ARG A 91 -20.92 -34.40 12.31
N LEU A 92 -21.67 -33.90 11.31
CA LEU A 92 -22.63 -34.71 10.57
C LEU A 92 -21.93 -35.84 9.80
N LYS A 93 -20.75 -35.58 9.23
CA LYS A 93 -19.91 -36.59 8.59
C LYS A 93 -19.44 -37.66 9.57
N GLN A 94 -19.03 -37.28 10.79
CA GLN A 94 -18.64 -38.24 11.82
C GLN A 94 -19.83 -39.12 12.24
N GLN A 95 -21.00 -38.53 12.51
CA GLN A 95 -22.21 -39.30 12.82
C GLN A 95 -22.63 -40.26 11.71
N LYS A 96 -22.52 -39.84 10.44
CA LYS A 96 -22.83 -40.73 9.29
C LYS A 96 -21.76 -41.79 9.03
N GLY A 97 -20.53 -41.58 9.49
CA GLY A 97 -19.44 -42.55 9.33
C GLY A 97 -19.45 -43.67 10.38
N GLU A 98 -20.27 -43.56 11.42
CA GLU A 98 -20.41 -44.54 12.51
C GLU A 98 -21.57 -45.54 12.30
N TRP A 99 -22.10 -45.67 11.07
CA TRP A 99 -23.11 -46.67 10.68
C TRP A 99 -22.59 -47.67 9.65
#